data_AF-A0A3G7U4K0-F1
#
_entry.id   AF-A0A3G7U4K0-F1
#
_cell.length_a   1.000
_cell.length_b   1.000
_cell.length_c   1.000
_cell.angle_alpha   90.00
_cell.angle_beta   90.00
_cell.angle_gamma   90.00
#
_symmetry.space_group_name_H-M   'P 1'
#
loop_
_entity.id
_entity.type
_entity.pdbx_description
1 polymer ?
#
loop_
_entity_poly.entity_id
_entity_poly.type
_entity_poly.pdbx_seq_one_letter_code
_entity_poly.pdbx_strand_id
1 'polypeptide(L)'
;MKQVIQLETRVINALANHERLLQQVGQMKKQIGAHLAECPVMKKVNHPDTIGDDYYALIDQKGLVKTHLWDAFNETVQGDYGSPQLLDREEQQDFLVDEDTGCEHCYAAWRVIQDRKDVRQELGSARRALRMLGKSALKVTQ
;
A
#
# COMPACT_ATOMS: atom_id res chain seq x y z
N MET A 1 -41.14 -2.27 -15.15
CA MET A 1 -40.10 -3.18 -15.68
C MET A 1 -38.81 -2.48 -16.12
N LYS A 2 -38.82 -1.45 -16.99
CA LYS A 2 -37.58 -0.76 -17.44
C LYS A 2 -36.66 -0.23 -16.32
N GLN A 3 -37.22 0.32 -15.23
CA GLN A 3 -36.44 0.85 -14.11
C GLN A 3 -35.77 -0.23 -13.24
N VAL A 4 -36.36 -1.43 -13.15
CA VAL A 4 -35.82 -2.53 -12.34
C VAL A 4 -34.57 -3.12 -13.01
N ILE A 5 -34.64 -3.33 -14.33
CA ILE A 5 -33.51 -3.82 -15.15
C ILE A 5 -32.31 -2.86 -15.10
N GLN A 6 -32.58 -1.54 -15.02
CA GLN A 6 -31.54 -0.52 -14.86
C GLN A 6 -30.88 -0.55 -13.47
N LEU A 7 -31.63 -0.83 -12.40
CA LEU A 7 -31.08 -0.94 -11.06
C LEU A 7 -30.20 -2.19 -10.90
N GLU A 8 -30.67 -3.34 -11.38
CA GLU A 8 -29.93 -4.61 -11.37
C GLU A 8 -28.59 -4.46 -12.09
N THR A 9 -28.59 -3.89 -13.29
CA THR A 9 -27.37 -3.66 -14.07
C THR A 9 -26.39 -2.73 -13.32
N ARG A 10 -26.88 -1.67 -12.68
CA ARG A 10 -26.05 -0.76 -11.89
C ARG A 10 -25.45 -1.44 -10.66
N VAL A 11 -26.21 -2.30 -9.99
CA VAL A 11 -25.74 -3.08 -8.84
C VAL A 11 -24.67 -4.08 -9.27
N ILE A 12 -24.91 -4.84 -10.34
CA ILE A 12 -23.95 -5.81 -10.88
C ILE A 12 -22.64 -5.11 -11.27
N ASN A 13 -22.71 -3.99 -12.00
CA ASN A 13 -21.51 -3.24 -12.39
C ASN A 13 -20.74 -2.69 -11.18
N ALA A 14 -21.45 -2.18 -10.17
CA ALA A 14 -20.83 -1.69 -8.95
C ALA A 14 -20.16 -2.81 -8.14
N LEU A 15 -20.78 -3.99 -8.07
CA LEU A 15 -20.22 -5.18 -7.42
C LEU A 15 -18.99 -5.68 -8.17
N ALA A 16 -19.09 -5.84 -9.49
CA ALA A 16 -17.97 -6.27 -10.33
C ALA A 16 -16.76 -5.33 -10.18
N ASN A 17 -17.00 -4.00 -10.17
CA ASN A 17 -15.92 -3.04 -9.95
C ASN A 17 -15.32 -3.15 -8.53
N HIS A 18 -16.14 -3.34 -7.50
CA HIS A 18 -15.65 -3.57 -6.14
C HIS A 18 -14.75 -4.81 -6.03
N GLU A 19 -15.19 -5.93 -6.60
CA GLU A 19 -14.43 -7.18 -6.58
C GLU A 19 -13.13 -7.06 -7.39
N ARG A 20 -13.16 -6.41 -8.56
CA ARG A 20 -11.96 -6.11 -9.35
C ARG A 20 -10.94 -5.31 -8.52
N LEU A 21 -11.39 -4.25 -7.86
CA LEU A 21 -10.51 -3.40 -7.04
C LEU A 21 -9.96 -4.15 -5.82
N LEU A 22 -10.75 -5.02 -5.19
CA LEU A 22 -10.26 -5.90 -4.11
C LEU A 22 -9.17 -6.84 -4.59
N GLN A 23 -9.38 -7.51 -5.73
CA GLN A 23 -8.38 -8.40 -6.32
C GLN A 23 -7.11 -7.64 -6.69
N GLN A 24 -7.25 -6.45 -7.28
CA GLN A 24 -6.12 -5.57 -7.62
C GLN A 24 -5.30 -5.20 -6.37
N VAL A 25 -5.94 -4.77 -5.28
CA VAL A 25 -5.23 -4.50 -4.01
C VAL A 25 -4.50 -5.74 -3.49
N GLY A 26 -5.11 -6.93 -3.64
CA GLY A 26 -4.50 -8.20 -3.27
C GLY A 26 -3.26 -8.53 -4.12
N GLN A 27 -3.34 -8.32 -5.44
CA GLN A 27 -2.21 -8.51 -6.36
C GLN A 27 -1.07 -7.54 -6.06
N MET A 28 -1.38 -6.26 -5.82
CA MET A 28 -0.37 -5.26 -5.45
C MET A 28 0.32 -5.59 -4.14
N LYS A 29 -0.40 -6.15 -3.15
CA LYS A 29 0.24 -6.64 -1.90
C LYS A 29 1.28 -7.73 -2.19
N LYS A 30 0.97 -8.66 -3.11
CA LYS A 30 1.92 -9.70 -3.53
C LYS A 30 3.12 -9.12 -4.27
N GLN A 31 2.89 -8.15 -5.18
CA GLN A 31 3.96 -7.46 -5.91
C GLN A 31 4.90 -6.71 -4.96
N ILE A 32 4.37 -5.97 -3.98
CA ILE A 32 5.19 -5.31 -2.94
C ILE A 32 6.06 -6.34 -2.22
N GLY A 33 5.47 -7.47 -1.79
CA GLY A 33 6.22 -8.55 -1.15
C GLY A 33 7.31 -9.15 -2.04
N ALA A 34 7.02 -9.34 -3.33
CA ALA A 34 7.99 -9.87 -4.31
C ALA A 34 9.17 -8.91 -4.50
N HIS A 35 8.92 -7.60 -4.62
CA HIS A 35 10.00 -6.62 -4.66
C HIS A 35 10.81 -6.60 -3.37
N LEU A 36 10.16 -6.59 -2.20
CA LEU A 36 10.86 -6.57 -0.92
C LEU A 36 11.67 -7.84 -0.64
N ALA A 37 11.26 -8.99 -1.16
CA ALA A 37 12.02 -10.23 -1.05
C ALA A 37 13.42 -10.13 -1.71
N GLU A 38 13.56 -9.28 -2.72
CA GLU A 38 14.82 -9.05 -3.41
C GLU A 38 15.74 -8.04 -2.71
N CYS A 39 15.21 -7.28 -1.73
CA CYS A 39 15.97 -6.30 -0.98
C CYS A 39 17.17 -6.96 -0.24
N PRO A 40 18.39 -6.38 -0.31
CA PRO A 40 19.57 -6.91 0.38
C PRO A 40 19.37 -7.11 1.89
N VAL A 41 18.68 -6.17 2.55
CA VAL A 41 18.37 -6.28 3.99
C VAL A 41 17.46 -7.47 4.26
N MET A 42 16.43 -7.66 3.43
CA MET A 42 15.50 -8.79 3.57
C MET A 42 16.22 -10.12 3.32
N LYS A 43 17.12 -10.19 2.33
CA LYS A 43 17.96 -11.37 2.09
C LYS A 43 18.89 -11.65 3.26
N LYS A 44 19.52 -10.61 3.83
CA LYS A 44 20.40 -10.75 4.99
C LYS A 44 19.65 -11.28 6.21
N VAL A 45 18.47 -10.74 6.53
CA VAL A 45 17.64 -11.23 7.66
C VAL A 45 17.28 -12.71 7.52
N ASN A 46 17.00 -13.16 6.30
CA ASN A 46 16.63 -14.55 6.03
C ASN A 46 17.85 -15.47 5.80
N HIS A 47 19.08 -14.95 5.89
CA HIS A 47 20.29 -15.75 5.71
C HIS A 47 20.55 -16.59 6.96
N PRO A 48 20.89 -17.89 6.84
CA PRO A 48 21.11 -18.79 7.98
C PRO A 48 22.18 -18.28 8.98
N ASP A 49 23.15 -17.53 8.49
CA ASP A 49 24.27 -17.01 9.29
C ASP A 49 23.92 -15.73 10.06
N THR A 50 22.77 -15.10 9.78
CA THR A 50 22.34 -13.89 10.48
C THR A 50 21.63 -14.27 11.77
N ILE A 51 22.37 -14.34 12.87
CA ILE A 51 21.88 -14.75 14.19
C ILE A 51 22.27 -13.75 15.27
N GLY A 52 21.58 -13.81 16.41
CA GLY A 52 21.91 -13.00 17.59
C GLY A 52 21.80 -11.49 17.32
N ASP A 53 22.84 -10.75 17.70
CA ASP A 53 22.84 -9.29 17.63
C ASP A 53 22.70 -8.76 16.20
N ASP A 54 23.27 -9.44 15.21
CA ASP A 54 23.15 -9.08 13.79
C ASP A 54 21.71 -9.20 13.28
N TYR A 55 20.97 -10.19 13.78
CA TYR A 55 19.55 -10.34 13.47
C TYR A 55 18.73 -9.21 14.10
N TYR A 56 18.93 -8.95 15.40
CA TYR A 56 18.18 -7.91 16.12
C TYR A 56 18.48 -6.48 15.63
N ALA A 57 19.67 -6.24 15.08
CA ALA A 57 19.99 -4.95 14.47
C ALA A 57 19.05 -4.62 13.29
N LEU A 58 18.70 -5.63 12.49
CA LEU A 58 17.93 -5.50 11.25
C LEU A 58 16.41 -5.44 11.45
N ILE A 59 15.94 -5.51 12.69
CA ILE A 59 14.53 -5.65 13.00
C ILE A 59 14.13 -4.59 14.03
N ASP A 60 12.92 -4.04 13.88
CA ASP A 60 12.35 -3.12 14.83
C ASP A 60 11.79 -3.84 16.08
N GLN A 61 11.33 -3.06 17.05
CA GLN A 61 10.74 -3.58 18.30
C GLN A 61 9.45 -4.38 18.08
N LYS A 62 8.82 -4.26 16.90
CA LYS A 62 7.58 -4.96 16.52
C LYS A 62 7.87 -6.22 15.70
N GLY A 63 9.13 -6.56 15.47
CA GLY A 63 9.51 -7.70 14.64
C GLY A 63 9.47 -7.42 13.13
N LEU A 64 9.41 -6.15 12.71
CA LEU A 64 9.43 -5.76 11.30
C LEU A 64 10.87 -5.52 10.83
N VAL A 65 11.20 -6.01 9.64
CA VAL A 65 12.52 -5.81 9.04
C VAL A 65 12.71 -4.34 8.64
N LYS A 66 13.81 -3.73 9.10
CA LYS A 66 14.24 -2.37 8.77
C LYS A 66 14.88 -2.32 7.38
N THR A 67 14.09 -2.57 6.34
CA THR A 67 14.53 -2.38 4.94
C THR A 67 14.74 -0.90 4.62
N HIS A 68 15.45 -0.55 3.54
CA HIS A 68 15.55 0.84 3.07
C HIS A 68 14.18 1.52 2.85
N LEU A 69 13.16 0.74 2.47
CA LEU A 69 11.78 1.24 2.41
C LEU A 69 11.23 1.61 3.79
N TRP A 70 11.55 0.82 4.81
CA TRP A 70 11.20 1.13 6.19
C TRP A 70 11.92 2.40 6.63
N ASP A 71 13.21 2.55 6.33
CA ASP A 71 13.98 3.74 6.65
C ASP A 71 13.34 4.97 5.99
N ALA A 72 13.05 4.94 4.68
CA ALA A 72 12.36 6.02 3.99
C ALA A 72 11.02 6.45 4.63
N PHE A 73 10.28 5.51 5.25
CA PHE A 73 9.01 5.82 5.94
C PHE A 73 9.16 6.28 7.40
N ASN A 74 10.34 6.13 8.00
CA ASN A 74 10.59 6.47 9.40
C ASN A 74 11.69 7.54 9.59
N GLU A 75 12.42 7.85 8.52
CA GLU A 75 13.42 8.91 8.49
C GLU A 75 12.75 10.26 8.73
N THR A 76 13.44 11.12 9.49
CA THR A 76 12.93 12.43 9.87
C THR A 76 13.87 13.54 9.47
N VAL A 77 13.34 14.55 8.80
CA VAL A 77 14.03 15.80 8.48
C VAL A 77 13.64 16.90 9.46
N GLN A 78 14.50 17.91 9.59
CA GLN A 78 14.19 19.09 10.39
C GLN A 78 13.26 20.01 9.60
N GLY A 79 12.00 20.10 10.02
CA GLY A 79 11.02 20.98 9.36
C GLY A 79 11.30 22.47 9.62
N ASP A 80 10.56 23.33 8.92
CA ASP A 80 10.73 24.80 8.92
C ASP A 80 10.72 25.46 10.32
N TYR A 81 10.07 24.82 11.29
CA TYR A 81 9.96 25.29 12.68
C TYR A 81 10.84 24.50 13.65
N GLY A 82 11.83 23.76 13.15
CA GLY A 82 12.77 22.96 13.93
C GLY A 82 12.17 21.68 14.53
N SER A 83 10.93 21.32 14.19
CA SER A 83 10.32 20.05 14.60
C SER A 83 10.70 18.92 13.63
N PRO A 84 10.98 17.70 14.13
CA PRO A 84 11.17 16.54 13.27
C PRO A 84 9.90 16.24 12.48
N GLN A 85 10.03 16.10 11.17
CA GLN A 85 8.95 15.70 10.26
C GLN A 85 9.38 14.49 9.46
N LEU A 86 8.43 13.57 9.19
CA LEU A 86 8.69 12.43 8.31
C LEU A 86 8.90 12.94 6.89
N LEU A 87 9.72 12.20 6.13
CA LEU A 87 9.88 12.45 4.70
C LEU A 87 8.52 12.46 4.00
N ASP A 88 8.31 13.48 3.17
CA ASP A 88 7.16 13.55 2.28
C ASP A 88 7.29 12.56 1.10
N ARG A 89 6.38 12.65 0.12
CA ARG A 89 6.40 11.72 -1.02
C ARG A 89 7.63 11.91 -1.91
N GLU A 90 8.03 13.15 -2.17
CA GLU A 90 9.16 13.46 -3.05
C GLU A 90 10.47 13.12 -2.33
N GLU A 91 10.57 13.49 -1.06
CA GLU A 91 11.73 13.16 -0.22
C GLU A 91 11.90 11.64 -0.03
N GLN A 92 10.81 10.88 0.15
CA GLN A 92 10.85 9.41 0.16
C GLN A 92 11.35 8.83 -1.17
N GLN A 93 10.96 9.43 -2.28
CA GLN A 93 11.41 8.98 -3.59
C GLN A 93 12.90 9.24 -3.74
N ASP A 94 13.36 10.45 -3.40
CA ASP A 94 14.76 10.84 -3.49
C ASP A 94 15.64 9.96 -2.61
N PHE A 95 15.24 9.69 -1.37
CA PHE A 95 15.91 8.76 -0.46
C PHE A 95 16.07 7.35 -1.07
N LEU A 96 15.07 6.88 -1.81
CA LEU A 96 15.08 5.52 -2.36
C LEU A 96 15.86 5.37 -3.66
N VAL A 97 16.19 6.47 -4.33
CA VAL A 97 16.98 6.49 -5.58
C VAL A 97 18.40 7.03 -5.37
N ASP A 98 18.70 7.59 -4.21
CA ASP A 98 20.01 8.07 -3.80
C ASP A 98 21.09 6.98 -3.91
N GLU A 99 22.32 7.36 -4.24
CA GLU A 99 23.41 6.40 -4.51
C GLU A 99 23.88 5.68 -3.24
N ASP A 100 23.82 6.35 -2.08
CA ASP A 100 24.32 5.84 -0.81
C ASP A 100 23.25 5.07 -0.02
N THR A 101 21.98 5.50 -0.15
CA THR A 101 20.85 4.97 0.64
C THR A 101 19.81 4.21 -0.20
N GLY A 102 19.87 4.32 -1.52
CA GLY A 102 18.87 3.81 -2.44
C GLY A 102 18.91 2.29 -2.65
N CYS A 103 17.74 1.76 -3.03
CA CYS A 103 17.59 0.35 -3.38
C CYS A 103 16.48 0.21 -4.43
N GLU A 104 16.85 -0.26 -5.62
CA GLU A 104 15.92 -0.40 -6.75
C GLU A 104 14.66 -1.22 -6.41
N HIS A 105 14.83 -2.24 -5.55
CA HIS A 105 13.75 -3.11 -5.11
C HIS A 105 12.80 -2.40 -4.13
N CYS A 106 13.36 -1.61 -3.20
CA CYS A 106 12.59 -0.81 -2.27
C CYS A 106 11.88 0.34 -3.01
N TYR A 107 12.52 0.95 -3.99
CA TYR A 107 11.89 1.95 -4.87
C TYR A 107 10.75 1.36 -5.70
N ALA A 108 10.94 0.18 -6.30
CA ALA A 108 9.87 -0.52 -7.01
C ALA A 108 8.68 -0.85 -6.08
N ALA A 109 8.95 -1.34 -4.88
CA ALA A 109 7.92 -1.57 -3.87
C ALA A 109 7.20 -0.27 -3.47
N TRP A 110 7.93 0.83 -3.29
CA TRP A 110 7.39 2.15 -2.99
C TRP A 110 6.43 2.63 -4.08
N ARG A 111 6.79 2.50 -5.36
CA ARG A 111 5.92 2.85 -6.48
C ARG A 111 4.58 2.09 -6.42
N VAL A 112 4.64 0.78 -6.22
CA VAL A 112 3.43 -0.05 -6.07
C VAL A 112 2.62 0.35 -4.82
N ILE A 113 3.27 0.79 -3.73
CA ILE A 113 2.57 1.32 -2.56
C ILE A 113 1.83 2.62 -2.88
N GLN A 114 2.44 3.53 -3.64
CA GLN A 114 1.77 4.77 -4.05
C GLN A 114 0.55 4.45 -4.92
N ASP A 115 0.71 3.63 -5.96
CA ASP A 115 -0.40 3.21 -6.82
C ASP A 115 -1.51 2.50 -6.00
N ARG A 116 -1.12 1.72 -5.00
CA ARG A 116 -2.07 1.01 -4.13
C ARG A 116 -2.89 1.97 -3.28
N LYS A 117 -2.38 3.14 -2.91
CA LYS A 117 -3.16 4.17 -2.20
C LYS A 117 -4.31 4.65 -3.07
N ASP A 118 -4.06 4.91 -4.35
CA ASP A 118 -5.05 5.36 -5.31
C ASP A 118 -6.13 4.29 -5.53
N VAL A 119 -5.73 3.03 -5.76
CA VAL A 119 -6.67 1.91 -5.91
C VAL A 119 -7.51 1.70 -4.63
N ARG A 120 -6.94 1.90 -3.43
CA ARG A 120 -7.70 1.84 -2.18
C ARG A 120 -8.69 2.99 -2.04
N GLN A 121 -8.36 4.17 -2.52
CA GLN A 121 -9.28 5.31 -2.55
C GLN A 121 -10.46 5.01 -3.49
N GLU A 122 -10.19 4.47 -4.68
CA GLU A 122 -11.21 4.00 -5.61
C GLU A 122 -12.10 2.91 -5.01
N LEU A 123 -11.50 1.94 -4.31
CA LEU A 123 -12.24 0.88 -3.61
C LEU A 123 -13.17 1.48 -2.55
N GLY A 124 -12.72 2.49 -1.81
CA GLY A 124 -13.54 3.24 -0.87
C GLY A 124 -14.73 3.92 -1.55
N SER A 125 -14.51 4.52 -2.72
CA SER A 125 -15.59 5.11 -3.54
C SER A 125 -16.57 4.05 -4.05
N ALA A 126 -16.09 2.91 -4.53
CA ALA A 126 -16.93 1.79 -4.99
C ALA A 126 -17.81 1.25 -3.84
N ARG A 127 -17.26 1.10 -2.64
CA ARG A 127 -18.02 0.71 -1.44
C ARG A 127 -19.13 1.70 -1.09
N ARG A 128 -18.86 3.01 -1.19
CA ARG A 128 -19.88 4.04 -0.98
C ARG A 128 -20.98 3.98 -2.05
N ALA A 129 -20.62 3.79 -3.31
CA ALA A 129 -21.59 3.66 -4.40
C ALA A 129 -22.53 2.46 -4.18
N LEU A 130 -22.00 1.30 -3.79
CA LEU A 130 -22.79 0.13 -3.43
C LEU A 130 -23.75 0.41 -2.26
N ARG A 131 -23.29 1.07 -1.20
CA ARG A 131 -24.15 1.47 -0.08
C ARG A 131 -25.29 2.40 -0.52
N MET A 132 -25.03 3.33 -1.43
CA MET A 132 -26.06 4.24 -1.95
C MET A 132 -27.09 3.53 -2.82
N LEU A 133 -26.65 2.56 -3.65
CA LEU A 133 -27.56 1.71 -4.41
C LEU A 133 -28.45 0.86 -3.47
N GLY A 134 -27.86 0.25 -2.44
CA GLY A 134 -28.62 -0.51 -1.43
C GLY A 134 -29.65 0.34 -0.70
N LYS A 135 -29.28 1.55 -0.26
CA LYS A 135 -30.23 2.52 0.33
C LYS A 135 -31.36 2.91 -0.61
N SER A 136 -31.05 3.05 -1.90
CA SER A 136 -32.05 3.41 -2.91
C SER A 136 -33.02 2.25 -3.16
N ALA A 137 -32.54 1.01 -3.19
CA ALA A 137 -33.37 -0.17 -3.33
C ALA A 137 -34.36 -0.32 -2.15
N LEU A 138 -33.90 -0.11 -0.92
CA LEU A 138 -34.75 -0.19 0.28
C LEU A 138 -35.92 0.80 0.28
N LYS A 139 -35.73 1.99 -0.31
CA LYS A 139 -36.78 3.02 -0.43
C LYS A 139 -37.85 2.70 -1.48
N VAL A 140 -37.55 1.82 -2.44
CA VAL A 140 -38.50 1.40 -3.48
C VAL A 140 -39.35 0.22 -3.02
N THR A 141 -38.86 -0.56 -2.05
CA THR A 141 -39.55 -1.71 -1.46
C THR A 141 -40.44 -1.37 -0.25
N GLN A 142 -40.40 -0.12 0.23
CA GLN A 142 -41.29 0.41 1.28
C GLN A 142 -42.37 1.28 0.62
#